data_AF-A0A950S6F5-F1
#
_entry.id   AF-A0A950S6F5-F1
#
_cell.length_a   1.000
_cell.length_b   1.000
_cell.length_c   1.000
_cell.angle_alpha   90.00
_cell.angle_beta   90.00
_cell.angle_gamma   90.00
#
_symmetry.space_group_name_H-M   'P 1'
#
loop_
_entity.id
_entity.type
_entity.pdbx_description
1 polymer ?
#
loop_
_entity_poly.entity_id
_entity_poly.type
_entity_poly.pdbx_seq_one_letter_code
_entity_poly.pdbx_strand_id
1 'polypeptide(L)'
;MTEEPIETAPQPAIFNISLPDPPRRSSLAITRLIQALWLGSGVFLLLTASAAFHAASNTTDAANVVGAVLVRWHYIALLAPLTLMFLEWRRSRPIMLMILFVAVLFASCQGLLDTRIRMIRESSLAPISSLSSEDPVRRQFGMLHGLSSLLLIGQVIAAAAVVATRE
;
A
#
# COMPACT_ATOMS: atom_id res chain seq x y z
N MET A 1 -41.85 -6.12 73.53
CA MET A 1 -40.52 -6.42 72.99
C MET A 1 -40.69 -6.43 71.48
N THR A 2 -40.44 -5.30 70.85
CA THR A 2 -40.69 -5.02 69.42
C THR A 2 -39.35 -5.12 68.70
N GLU A 3 -39.20 -6.10 67.82
CA GLU A 3 -38.01 -6.25 66.98
C GLU A 3 -38.10 -5.28 65.80
N GLU A 4 -37.12 -4.39 65.67
CA GLU A 4 -36.97 -3.53 64.49
C GLU A 4 -36.39 -4.34 63.31
N PRO A 5 -36.87 -4.10 62.06
CA PRO A 5 -36.36 -4.79 60.90
C PRO A 5 -35.01 -4.19 60.47
N ILE A 6 -34.01 -5.06 60.33
CA ILE A 6 -32.66 -4.73 59.88
C ILE A 6 -32.74 -4.23 58.42
N GLU A 7 -32.51 -2.93 58.22
CA GLU A 7 -32.42 -2.28 56.93
C GLU A 7 -31.17 -2.79 56.18
N THR A 8 -31.38 -3.60 55.14
CA THR A 8 -30.31 -4.16 54.33
C THR A 8 -29.67 -3.08 53.46
N ALA A 9 -28.37 -2.87 53.63
CA ALA A 9 -27.58 -1.89 52.87
C ALA A 9 -27.72 -2.09 51.34
N PRO A 10 -27.77 -0.99 50.56
CA PRO A 10 -27.87 -1.06 49.11
C PRO A 10 -26.63 -1.75 48.52
N GLN A 11 -26.85 -2.79 47.70
CA GLN A 11 -25.77 -3.48 47.01
C GLN A 11 -25.04 -2.50 46.07
N PRO A 12 -23.69 -2.49 46.06
CA PRO A 12 -22.93 -1.64 45.16
C PRO A 12 -23.23 -2.05 43.71
N ALA A 13 -23.65 -1.08 42.90
CA ALA A 13 -23.86 -1.28 41.47
C ALA A 13 -22.55 -1.75 40.84
N ILE A 14 -22.47 -3.05 40.51
CA ILE A 14 -21.35 -3.63 39.78
C ILE A 14 -21.39 -3.04 38.37
N PHE A 15 -20.56 -2.02 38.15
CA PHE A 15 -20.37 -1.41 36.85
C PHE A 15 -19.71 -2.46 35.94
N ASN A 16 -20.55 -3.16 35.18
CA ASN A 16 -20.13 -4.25 34.31
C ASN A 16 -19.43 -3.65 33.09
N ILE A 17 -18.13 -3.35 33.23
CA ILE A 17 -17.27 -2.94 32.12
C ILE A 17 -17.16 -4.13 31.18
N SER A 18 -18.05 -4.23 30.20
CA SER A 18 -17.92 -5.19 29.10
C SER A 18 -16.60 -4.90 28.40
N LEU A 19 -15.61 -5.75 28.63
CA LEU A 19 -14.35 -5.68 27.91
C LEU A 19 -14.66 -5.90 26.42
N PRO A 20 -14.08 -5.10 25.51
CA PRO A 20 -14.31 -5.27 24.08
C PRO A 20 -13.89 -6.66 23.64
N ASP A 21 -14.76 -7.34 22.88
CA ASP A 21 -14.51 -8.69 22.40
C ASP A 21 -13.17 -8.77 21.65
N PRO A 22 -12.35 -9.82 21.89
CA PRO A 22 -11.13 -10.01 21.15
C PRO A 22 -11.42 -10.12 19.64
N PRO A 23 -10.53 -9.64 18.77
CA PRO A 23 -10.73 -9.71 17.33
C PRO A 23 -10.97 -11.17 16.89
N ARG A 24 -12.05 -11.39 16.14
CA ARG A 24 -12.37 -12.71 15.59
C ARG A 24 -11.17 -13.19 14.75
N ARG A 25 -10.74 -14.44 14.95
CA ARG A 25 -9.57 -15.05 14.25
C ARG A 25 -9.59 -14.84 12.73
N SER A 26 -10.78 -14.81 12.11
CA SER A 26 -10.96 -14.53 10.68
C SER A 26 -10.48 -13.13 10.25
N SER A 27 -10.69 -12.10 11.07
CA SER A 27 -10.24 -10.73 10.80
C SER A 27 -8.72 -10.62 10.75
N LEU A 28 -8.04 -11.37 11.62
CA LEU A 28 -6.57 -11.43 11.65
C LEU A 28 -6.01 -12.15 10.42
N ALA A 29 -6.65 -13.24 9.99
CA ALA A 29 -6.24 -13.96 8.78
C ALA A 29 -6.40 -13.09 7.52
N ILE A 30 -7.53 -12.39 7.37
CA ILE A 30 -7.79 -11.53 6.21
C ILE A 30 -6.77 -10.38 6.13
N THR A 31 -6.53 -9.71 7.25
CA THR A 31 -5.58 -8.58 7.29
C THR A 31 -4.15 -9.02 6.98
N ARG A 32 -3.71 -10.17 7.49
CA ARG A 32 -2.41 -10.77 7.13
C ARG A 32 -2.33 -11.13 5.65
N LEU A 33 -3.40 -11.69 5.08
CA LEU A 33 -3.45 -12.00 3.66
C LEU A 33 -3.31 -10.73 2.80
N ILE A 34 -4.02 -9.66 3.15
CA ILE A 34 -3.92 -8.36 2.43
C ILE A 34 -2.50 -7.82 2.52
N GLN A 35 -1.88 -7.85 3.70
CA GLN A 35 -0.50 -7.40 3.91
C GLN A 35 0.50 -8.22 3.09
N ALA A 36 0.38 -9.56 3.11
CA ALA A 36 1.25 -10.46 2.36
C ALA A 36 1.11 -10.26 0.84
N LEU A 37 -0.12 -10.10 0.35
CA LEU A 37 -0.37 -9.81 -1.07
C LEU A 37 0.20 -8.44 -1.47
N TRP A 38 0.02 -7.41 -0.65
CA TRP A 38 0.52 -6.07 -0.95
C TRP A 38 2.04 -6.02 -0.95
N LEU A 39 2.70 -6.48 0.12
CA LEU A 39 4.16 -6.53 0.22
C LEU A 39 4.76 -7.46 -0.84
N GLY A 40 4.25 -8.69 -0.92
CA GLY A 40 4.75 -9.72 -1.83
C GLY A 40 4.63 -9.32 -3.30
N SER A 41 3.50 -8.73 -3.70
CA SER A 41 3.32 -8.26 -5.08
C SER A 41 4.25 -7.08 -5.43
N GLY A 42 4.52 -6.18 -4.48
CA GLY A 42 5.47 -5.08 -4.67
C GLY A 42 6.90 -5.58 -4.88
N VAL A 43 7.36 -6.52 -4.05
CA VAL A 43 8.68 -7.17 -4.22
C VAL A 43 8.74 -7.94 -5.54
N PHE A 44 7.70 -8.72 -5.85
CA PHE A 44 7.59 -9.46 -7.10
C PHE A 44 7.69 -8.54 -8.33
N LEU A 45 7.04 -7.37 -8.30
CA LEU A 45 7.09 -6.39 -9.38
C LEU A 45 8.50 -5.85 -9.60
N LEU A 46 9.24 -5.52 -8.54
CA LEU A 46 10.64 -5.06 -8.64
C LEU A 46 11.53 -6.13 -9.29
N LEU A 47 11.39 -7.39 -8.87
CA LEU A 47 12.14 -8.51 -9.45
C LEU A 47 11.74 -8.78 -10.91
N THR A 48 10.44 -8.72 -11.20
CA THR A 48 9.90 -8.90 -12.55
C THR A 48 10.42 -7.83 -13.50
N ALA A 49 10.49 -6.57 -13.06
CA ALA A 49 11.05 -5.50 -13.88
C ALA A 49 12.51 -5.78 -14.25
N SER A 50 13.34 -6.11 -13.26
CA SER A 50 14.75 -6.48 -13.49
C SER A 50 14.89 -7.66 -14.46
N ALA A 51 14.14 -8.74 -14.21
CA ALA A 51 14.17 -9.94 -15.04
C ALA A 51 13.72 -9.67 -16.48
N ALA A 52 12.67 -8.87 -16.67
CA ALA A 52 12.17 -8.51 -18.00
C ALA A 52 13.21 -7.72 -18.81
N PHE A 53 13.86 -6.73 -18.22
CA PHE A 53 14.91 -5.96 -18.90
C PHE A 53 16.18 -6.77 -19.14
N HIS A 54 16.48 -7.75 -18.29
CA HIS A 54 17.63 -8.62 -18.50
C HIS A 54 17.41 -9.63 -19.64
N ALA A 55 16.21 -10.19 -19.75
CA ALA A 55 15.90 -11.25 -20.72
C ALA A 55 15.50 -10.72 -22.11
N ALA A 56 15.05 -9.47 -22.23
CA ALA A 56 14.54 -8.94 -23.49
C ALA A 56 15.68 -8.54 -24.45
N SER A 57 15.51 -8.88 -25.72
CA SER A 57 16.38 -8.40 -26.82
C SER A 57 16.17 -6.92 -27.15
N ASN A 58 15.01 -6.36 -26.76
CA ASN A 58 14.62 -4.97 -26.98
C ASN A 58 14.03 -4.38 -25.69
N THR A 59 14.54 -3.22 -25.28
CA THR A 59 14.10 -2.50 -24.08
C THR A 59 12.64 -2.03 -24.17
N THR A 60 12.13 -1.79 -25.37
CA THR A 60 10.74 -1.37 -25.59
C THR A 60 9.76 -2.48 -25.21
N ASP A 61 10.08 -3.73 -25.55
CA ASP A 61 9.22 -4.87 -25.25
C ASP A 61 9.19 -5.17 -23.75
N ALA A 62 10.35 -5.10 -23.09
CA ALA A 62 10.44 -5.19 -21.63
C ALA A 62 9.60 -4.09 -20.95
N ALA A 63 9.73 -2.84 -21.41
CA ALA A 63 8.97 -1.72 -20.86
C ALA A 63 7.45 -1.88 -21.06
N ASN A 64 7.01 -2.49 -22.16
CA ASN A 64 5.60 -2.78 -22.41
C ASN A 64 5.05 -3.85 -21.44
N VAL A 65 5.81 -4.93 -21.22
CA VAL A 65 5.43 -5.99 -20.26
C VAL A 65 5.37 -5.43 -18.84
N VAL A 66 6.45 -4.79 -18.39
CA VAL A 66 6.52 -4.18 -17.05
C VAL A 66 5.41 -3.15 -16.88
N GLY A 67 5.19 -2.30 -17.88
CA GLY A 67 4.10 -1.33 -17.89
C GLY A 67 2.73 -1.96 -17.75
N ALA A 68 2.47 -3.11 -18.38
CA ALA A 68 1.19 -3.82 -18.27
C ALA A 68 0.97 -4.47 -16.89
N VAL A 69 2.03 -5.01 -16.29
CA VAL A 69 1.98 -5.55 -14.92
C VAL A 69 1.80 -4.40 -13.91
N LEU A 70 2.50 -3.29 -14.12
CA LEU A 70 2.45 -2.11 -13.25
C LEU A 70 1.05 -1.51 -13.17
N VAL A 71 0.29 -1.41 -14.28
CA VAL A 71 -1.13 -0.95 -14.23
C VAL A 71 -1.94 -1.79 -13.25
N ARG A 72 -1.81 -3.11 -13.33
CA ARG A 72 -2.57 -4.03 -12.48
C ARG A 72 -2.15 -3.91 -11.02
N TRP A 73 -0.85 -3.73 -10.79
CA TRP A 73 -0.31 -3.56 -9.47
C TRP A 73 -0.79 -2.26 -8.78
N HIS A 74 -1.02 -1.17 -9.52
CA HIS A 74 -1.58 0.06 -8.93
C HIS A 74 -2.91 -0.18 -8.19
N TYR A 75 -3.77 -1.09 -8.68
CA TYR A 75 -4.99 -1.44 -7.96
C TYR A 75 -4.70 -2.07 -6.61
N ILE A 76 -3.70 -2.96 -6.52
CA ILE A 76 -3.29 -3.58 -5.26
C ILE A 76 -2.68 -2.53 -4.33
N ALA A 77 -1.77 -1.70 -4.85
CA ALA A 77 -1.08 -0.65 -4.11
C ALA A 77 -2.02 0.41 -3.52
N LEU A 78 -3.18 0.64 -4.16
CA LEU A 78 -4.19 1.56 -3.66
C LEU A 78 -5.22 0.86 -2.75
N LEU A 79 -5.76 -0.28 -3.17
CA LEU A 79 -6.84 -0.97 -2.45
C LEU A 79 -6.37 -1.60 -1.14
N ALA A 80 -5.16 -2.15 -1.09
CA ALA A 80 -4.64 -2.77 0.12
C ALA A 80 -4.55 -1.79 1.30
N PRO A 81 -3.86 -0.64 1.20
CA PRO A 81 -3.80 0.30 2.32
C PRO A 81 -5.17 0.92 2.66
N LEU A 82 -6.04 1.17 1.69
CA LEU A 82 -7.41 1.64 1.95
C LEU A 82 -8.23 0.61 2.75
N THR A 83 -8.17 -0.66 2.34
CA THR A 83 -8.90 -1.74 3.01
C THR A 83 -8.35 -1.96 4.42
N LEU A 84 -7.03 -1.95 4.59
CA LEU A 84 -6.40 -2.05 5.91
C LEU A 84 -6.78 -0.85 6.79
N MET A 85 -6.76 0.37 6.26
CA MET A 85 -7.15 1.57 7.00
C MET A 85 -8.61 1.50 7.45
N PHE A 86 -9.52 0.99 6.60
CA PHE A 86 -10.92 0.78 6.95
C PHE A 86 -11.09 -0.28 8.06
N LEU A 87 -10.45 -1.46 7.90
CA LEU A 87 -10.55 -2.56 8.86
C LEU A 87 -9.96 -2.20 10.23
N GLU A 88 -8.96 -1.33 10.25
CA GLU A 88 -8.17 -1.01 11.42
C GLU A 88 -8.47 0.37 12.03
N TRP A 89 -9.38 1.13 11.44
CA TRP A 89 -9.69 2.52 11.80
C TRP A 89 -9.92 2.74 13.30
N ARG A 90 -10.64 1.82 13.95
CA ARG A 90 -10.99 1.93 15.38
C ARG A 90 -10.02 1.24 16.35
N ARG A 91 -9.08 0.44 15.84
CA ARG A 91 -8.27 -0.47 16.67
C ARG A 91 -6.79 -0.14 16.65
N SER A 92 -6.34 0.61 15.64
CA SER A 92 -4.91 0.75 15.39
C SER A 92 -4.28 2.00 15.97
N ARG A 93 -2.97 1.88 16.22
CA ARG A 93 -2.14 2.99 16.69
C ARG A 93 -2.13 4.11 15.63
N PRO A 94 -2.15 5.39 16.04
CA PRO A 94 -2.14 6.53 15.10
C PRO A 94 -1.03 6.45 14.05
N ILE A 95 0.15 5.96 14.44
CA ILE A 95 1.29 5.77 13.53
C ILE A 95 0.98 4.82 12.37
N MET A 96 0.22 3.75 12.60
CA MET A 96 -0.13 2.78 11.55
C MET A 96 -1.09 3.41 10.55
N LEU A 97 -2.08 4.17 11.02
CA LEU A 97 -3.00 4.92 10.15
C LEU A 97 -2.25 5.98 9.33
N MET A 98 -1.25 6.64 9.91
CA MET A 98 -0.40 7.58 9.20
C MET A 98 0.41 6.90 8.08
N ILE A 99 1.01 5.73 8.36
CA ILE A 99 1.74 4.96 7.33
C ILE A 99 0.80 4.53 6.20
N LEU A 100 -0.39 4.02 6.54
CA LEU A 100 -1.40 3.63 5.54
C LEU A 100 -1.87 4.82 4.71
N PHE A 101 -2.07 5.98 5.33
CA PHE A 101 -2.43 7.20 4.62
C PHE A 101 -1.33 7.66 3.65
N VAL A 102 -0.07 7.68 4.10
CA VAL A 102 1.09 7.98 3.24
C VAL A 102 1.18 6.98 2.08
N ALA A 103 0.92 5.70 2.32
CA ALA A 103 0.84 4.71 1.25
C ALA A 103 -0.28 5.03 0.24
N VAL A 104 -1.46 5.45 0.68
CA VAL A 104 -2.53 5.87 -0.26
C VAL A 104 -2.07 7.06 -1.12
N LEU A 105 -1.35 8.03 -0.53
CA LEU A 105 -0.79 9.17 -1.27
C LEU A 105 0.26 8.73 -2.29
N PHE A 106 1.19 7.84 -1.89
CA PHE A 106 2.19 7.30 -2.80
C PHE A 106 1.55 6.58 -3.98
N ALA A 107 0.56 5.72 -3.75
CA ALA A 107 -0.12 4.98 -4.82
C ALA A 107 -0.84 5.93 -5.79
N SER A 108 -1.51 6.97 -5.25
CA SER A 108 -2.22 7.97 -6.05
C SER A 108 -1.27 8.79 -6.91
N CYS A 109 -0.18 9.30 -6.32
CA CYS A 109 0.85 10.03 -7.05
C CYS A 109 1.52 9.16 -8.11
N GLN A 110 1.81 7.89 -7.80
CA GLN A 110 2.44 6.97 -8.74
C GLN A 110 1.55 6.71 -9.96
N GLY A 111 0.24 6.54 -9.78
CA GLY A 111 -0.70 6.40 -10.91
C GLY A 111 -0.75 7.64 -11.82
N LEU A 112 -0.68 8.84 -11.24
CA LEU A 112 -0.61 10.09 -12.02
C LEU A 112 0.71 10.20 -12.79
N LEU A 113 1.84 9.86 -12.17
CA LEU A 113 3.14 9.84 -12.84
C LEU A 113 3.18 8.81 -13.97
N ASP A 114 2.67 7.59 -13.75
CA ASP A 114 2.62 6.54 -14.77
C ASP A 114 1.78 6.96 -15.98
N THR A 115 0.64 7.63 -15.74
CA THR A 115 -0.17 8.21 -16.82
C THR A 115 0.62 9.24 -17.63
N ARG A 116 1.38 10.12 -16.95
CA ARG A 116 2.24 11.12 -17.63
C ARG A 116 3.37 10.47 -18.41
N ILE A 117 4.00 9.44 -17.87
CA ILE A 117 5.07 8.67 -18.53
C ILE A 117 4.54 8.01 -19.81
N ARG A 118 3.34 7.43 -19.77
CA ARG A 118 2.69 6.83 -20.96
C ARG A 118 2.43 7.86 -22.05
N MET A 119 1.86 9.01 -21.68
CA MET A 119 1.60 10.09 -22.64
C MET A 119 2.88 10.58 -23.33
N ILE A 120 3.98 10.74 -22.57
CA ILE A 120 5.29 11.11 -23.16
C ILE A 120 5.73 10.04 -24.17
N ARG A 121 5.62 8.76 -23.80
CA ARG A 121 6.02 7.64 -24.67
C ARG A 121 5.19 7.57 -25.96
N GLU A 122 3.89 7.79 -25.86
CA GLU A 122 2.95 7.78 -27.00
C GLU A 122 3.14 9.00 -27.92
N SER A 123 3.53 10.14 -27.36
CA SER A 123 3.78 11.37 -28.14
C SER A 123 5.13 11.39 -28.88
N SER A 124 6.04 10.46 -28.55
CA SER A 124 7.38 10.43 -29.14
C SER A 124 7.39 9.68 -30.47
N LEU A 125 7.99 10.27 -31.51
CA LEU A 125 8.10 9.68 -32.84
C LEU A 125 9.10 8.51 -32.91
N ALA A 126 9.95 8.37 -31.90
CA ALA A 126 10.96 7.32 -31.81
C ALA A 126 10.99 6.73 -30.38
N PRO A 127 11.52 5.51 -30.20
CA PRO A 127 11.71 4.95 -28.86
C PRO A 127 12.53 5.90 -27.98
N ILE A 128 12.07 6.16 -26.75
CA ILE A 128 12.74 7.08 -25.81
C ILE A 128 14.21 6.70 -25.58
N SER A 129 14.54 5.40 -25.62
CA SER A 129 15.90 4.88 -25.48
C SER A 129 16.82 5.21 -26.65
N SER A 130 16.29 5.51 -27.84
CA SER A 130 17.06 5.93 -29.01
C SER A 130 17.35 7.43 -29.06
N LEU A 131 16.67 8.23 -28.23
CA LEU A 131 16.90 9.67 -28.14
C LEU A 131 18.27 9.97 -27.49
N SER A 132 18.89 11.07 -27.91
CA SER A 132 20.12 11.58 -27.30
C SER A 132 19.93 11.83 -25.79
N SER A 133 20.99 11.70 -25.00
CA SER A 133 20.94 11.98 -23.56
C SER A 133 20.62 13.43 -23.24
N GLU A 134 20.95 14.35 -24.15
CA GLU A 134 20.63 15.78 -24.01
C GLU A 134 19.22 16.13 -24.49
N ASP A 135 18.49 15.18 -25.08
CA ASP A 135 17.12 15.40 -25.52
C ASP A 135 16.20 15.72 -24.31
N PRO A 136 15.47 16.85 -24.32
CA PRO A 136 14.62 17.24 -23.21
C PRO A 136 13.53 16.22 -22.89
N VAL A 137 13.00 15.52 -23.91
CA VAL A 137 11.97 14.48 -23.75
C VAL A 137 12.54 13.30 -22.97
N ARG A 138 13.75 12.86 -23.30
CA ARG A 138 14.42 11.75 -22.61
C ARG A 138 14.73 12.11 -21.16
N ARG A 139 15.18 13.34 -20.89
CA ARG A 139 15.46 13.82 -19.52
C ARG A 139 14.19 13.89 -18.67
N GLN A 140 13.11 14.44 -19.23
CA GLN A 140 11.82 14.51 -18.55
C GLN A 140 11.26 13.11 -18.26
N PHE A 141 11.30 12.21 -19.23
CA PHE A 141 10.90 10.81 -19.04
C PHE A 141 11.72 10.15 -17.92
N GLY A 142 13.05 10.29 -17.95
CA GLY A 142 13.94 9.71 -16.95
C GLY A 142 13.66 10.21 -15.54
N MET A 143 13.41 11.52 -15.38
CA MET A 143 13.05 12.12 -14.10
C MET A 143 11.73 11.57 -13.56
N LEU A 144 10.67 11.55 -14.38
CA LEU A 144 9.36 11.05 -13.96
C LEU A 144 9.40 9.54 -13.66
N HIS A 145 10.10 8.77 -14.48
CA HIS A 145 10.28 7.33 -14.28
C HIS A 145 11.07 7.04 -12.99
N GLY A 146 12.14 7.80 -12.72
CA GLY A 146 12.89 7.71 -11.47
C GLY A 146 12.01 8.02 -10.25
N LEU A 147 11.23 9.11 -10.30
CA LEU A 147 10.31 9.47 -9.23
C LEU A 147 9.22 8.40 -9.01
N SER A 148 8.63 7.88 -10.09
CA SER A 148 7.67 6.77 -10.01
C SER A 148 8.29 5.52 -9.39
N SER A 149 9.57 5.24 -9.67
CA SER A 149 10.30 4.10 -9.10
C SER A 149 10.56 4.28 -7.60
N LEU A 150 10.86 5.51 -7.16
CA LEU A 150 10.99 5.84 -5.74
C LEU A 150 9.65 5.66 -4.99
N LEU A 151 8.53 6.07 -5.60
CA LEU A 151 7.21 5.84 -5.00
C LEU A 151 6.88 4.35 -4.88
N LEU A 152 7.24 3.53 -5.88
CA LEU A 152 7.11 2.07 -5.81
C LEU A 152 7.95 1.47 -4.67
N ILE A 153 9.19 1.90 -4.50
CA ILE A 153 10.03 1.47 -3.38
C ILE A 153 9.40 1.92 -2.05
N GLY A 154 8.91 3.16 -1.99
CA GLY A 154 8.19 3.69 -0.84
C GLY A 154 6.96 2.86 -0.46
N GLN A 155 6.22 2.34 -1.45
CA GLN A 155 5.10 1.41 -1.25
C GLN A 155 5.54 0.10 -0.59
N VAL A 156 6.63 -0.49 -1.08
CA VAL A 156 7.17 -1.73 -0.50
C VAL A 156 7.63 -1.50 0.94
N ILE A 157 8.30 -0.38 1.22
CA ILE A 157 8.73 0.00 2.57
C ILE A 157 7.51 0.22 3.48
N ALA A 158 6.48 0.93 3.01
CA ALA A 158 5.27 1.16 3.80
C ALA A 158 4.53 -0.15 4.12
N ALA A 159 4.42 -1.07 3.15
CA ALA A 159 3.85 -2.39 3.37
C ALA A 159 4.65 -3.19 4.40
N ALA A 160 5.97 -3.18 4.32
CA ALA A 160 6.84 -3.83 5.30
C ALA A 160 6.71 -3.21 6.71
N ALA A 161 6.63 -1.88 6.80
CA ALA A 161 6.42 -1.19 8.08
C ALA A 161 5.05 -1.53 8.71
N VAL A 162 4.00 -1.69 7.89
CA VAL A 162 2.67 -2.13 8.35
C VAL A 162 2.70 -3.59 8.85
N VAL A 163 3.52 -4.46 8.26
CA VAL A 163 3.75 -5.81 8.78
C VAL A 163 4.50 -5.75 10.11
N ALA A 164 5.60 -5.00 10.19
CA ALA A 164 6.45 -4.92 11.37
C ALA A 164 5.77 -4.26 12.59
N THR A 165 4.88 -3.28 12.37
CA THR A 165 4.18 -2.56 13.46
C THR A 165 3.03 -3.36 14.09
N ARG A 166 2.68 -4.51 13.51
CA ARG A 166 1.67 -5.43 14.06
C ARG A 166 2.22 -6.49 15.01
N GLU A 167 3.52 -6.74 14.97
CA GLU A 167 4.22 -7.60 15.92
C GLU A 167 4.46 -6.84 17.24
#